data_AF-A0AA41AHZ8-F1
#
_entry.id   AF-A0AA41AHZ8-F1
#
_cell.length_a   1.000
_cell.length_b   1.000
_cell.length_c   1.000
_cell.angle_alpha   90.00
_cell.angle_beta   90.00
_cell.angle_gamma   90.00
#
_symmetry.space_group_name_H-M   'P 1'
#
loop_
_entity.id
_entity.type
_entity.pdbx_description
1 polymer ?
#
loop_
_entity_poly.entity_id
_entity_poly.type
_entity_poly.pdbx_seq_one_letter_code
_entity_poly.pdbx_strand_id
1 'polypeptide(L)'
;MNSYKDFREYHSDVFGIKNDEGNFEGGLKAEIITREKHLEEFKKQQELKYKTLNDEIESLLPGATSAGLATAYHDLKESFNTPIENYSKLFYSSISVLVLVAFLSITQEVGFFFIKFVEITDLSKLASSILYKLPIVLPVLWLTLFASKRRSESQRLQQEYAHKEALAKSYQNFKMQIEALGQSDPDLMKKLLSSAIDAVSKNASDTLDKKHGDKSPMHEGVDGFLSAIERTKKAVT
;
A
#
# COMPACT_ATOMS: atom_id res chain seq x y z
N MET A 1 -18.86 -83.70 32.19
CA MET A 1 -17.53 -83.16 32.56
C MET A 1 -17.11 -81.95 31.71
N ASN A 2 -17.33 -81.94 30.38
CA ASN A 2 -16.85 -80.87 29.47
C ASN A 2 -17.49 -79.49 29.68
N SER A 3 -18.80 -79.40 29.88
CA SER A 3 -19.51 -78.10 30.01
C SER A 3 -19.01 -77.22 31.16
N TYR A 4 -18.52 -77.82 32.25
CA TYR A 4 -17.98 -77.09 33.41
C TYR A 4 -16.53 -76.60 33.19
N LYS A 5 -15.81 -77.20 32.24
CA LYS A 5 -14.48 -76.73 31.80
C LYS A 5 -14.64 -75.54 30.87
N ASP A 6 -15.50 -75.64 29.86
CA ASP A 6 -15.81 -74.55 28.92
C ASP A 6 -16.34 -73.30 29.65
N PHE A 7 -17.22 -73.48 30.64
CA PHE A 7 -17.75 -72.35 31.41
C PHE A 7 -16.67 -71.62 32.23
N ARG A 8 -15.69 -72.35 32.77
CA ARG A 8 -14.60 -71.75 33.55
C ARG A 8 -13.60 -71.01 32.67
N GLU A 9 -13.30 -71.56 31.50
CA GLU A 9 -12.44 -70.94 30.50
C GLU A 9 -13.07 -69.65 29.95
N TYR A 10 -14.37 -69.69 29.62
CA TYR A 10 -15.12 -68.49 29.26
C TYR A 10 -15.15 -67.44 30.38
N HIS A 11 -15.36 -67.87 31.63
CA HIS A 11 -15.35 -66.96 32.77
C HIS A 11 -13.97 -66.32 32.97
N SER A 12 -12.87 -67.05 32.79
CA SER A 12 -11.52 -66.49 32.88
C SER A 12 -11.20 -65.54 31.73
N ASP A 13 -11.66 -65.81 30.52
CA ASP A 13 -11.43 -64.94 29.37
C ASP A 13 -12.20 -63.61 29.49
N VAL A 14 -13.43 -63.65 30.00
CA VAL A 14 -14.27 -62.45 30.16
C VAL A 14 -13.84 -61.62 31.37
N PHE A 15 -13.65 -62.26 32.52
CA PHE A 15 -13.44 -61.57 33.80
C PHE A 15 -11.99 -61.53 34.26
N GLY A 16 -11.12 -62.40 33.76
CA GLY A 16 -9.74 -62.55 34.21
C GLY A 16 -9.55 -63.66 35.24
N ILE A 17 -8.34 -63.74 35.79
CA ILE A 17 -7.94 -64.72 36.81
C ILE A 17 -7.87 -64.00 38.16
N LYS A 18 -8.25 -64.64 39.27
CA LYS A 18 -8.12 -64.04 40.60
C LYS A 18 -6.66 -63.96 41.01
N ASN A 19 -6.23 -62.78 41.44
CA ASN A 19 -4.94 -62.56 42.09
C ASN A 19 -4.98 -62.98 43.58
N ASP A 20 -3.84 -62.89 44.27
CA ASP A 20 -3.67 -63.30 45.67
C ASP A 20 -4.57 -62.51 46.65
N GLU A 21 -5.09 -61.36 46.22
CA GLU A 21 -6.02 -60.51 46.98
C GLU A 21 -7.50 -60.83 46.69
N GLY A 22 -7.77 -61.79 45.80
CA GLY A 22 -9.11 -62.23 45.43
C GLY A 22 -9.80 -61.39 44.34
N ASN A 23 -9.10 -60.40 43.78
CA ASN A 23 -9.58 -59.54 42.69
C ASN A 23 -9.28 -60.17 41.33
N PHE A 24 -10.19 -60.01 40.37
CA PHE A 24 -9.95 -60.50 39.01
C PHE A 24 -9.02 -59.55 38.25
N GLU A 25 -7.92 -60.08 37.72
CA GLU A 25 -6.95 -59.38 36.86
C GLU A 25 -7.00 -59.91 35.42
N GLY A 26 -6.94 -58.99 34.45
CA GLY A 26 -6.98 -59.31 33.03
C GLY A 26 -8.39 -59.57 32.48
N GLY A 27 -8.47 -60.32 31.39
CA GLY A 27 -9.72 -60.59 30.66
C GLY A 27 -10.24 -59.43 29.82
N LEU A 28 -11.18 -59.74 28.93
CA LEU A 28 -11.79 -58.80 27.98
C LEU A 28 -12.42 -57.58 28.67
N LYS A 29 -13.01 -57.75 29.85
CA LYS A 29 -13.64 -56.64 30.59
C LYS A 29 -12.61 -55.58 31.01
N ALA A 30 -11.46 -55.99 31.55
CA ALA A 30 -10.41 -55.07 31.97
C ALA A 30 -9.77 -54.37 30.75
N GLU A 31 -9.60 -55.10 29.65
CA GLU A 31 -9.07 -54.54 28.41
C GLU A 31 -10.01 -53.50 27.79
N ILE A 32 -11.34 -53.76 27.78
CA ILE A 32 -12.33 -52.79 27.30
C ILE A 32 -12.30 -51.51 28.14
N ILE A 33 -12.28 -51.60 29.47
CA ILE A 33 -12.21 -50.43 30.37
C ILE A 33 -10.92 -49.64 30.13
N THR A 34 -9.80 -50.34 29.93
CA THR A 34 -8.50 -49.71 29.66
C THR A 34 -8.51 -48.99 28.31
N ARG A 35 -9.07 -49.63 27.27
CA ARG A 35 -9.24 -49.03 25.94
C ARG A 35 -10.21 -47.86 25.96
N GLU A 36 -11.31 -47.94 26.70
CA GLU A 36 -12.25 -46.84 26.89
C GLU A 36 -11.56 -45.63 27.53
N LYS A 37 -10.80 -45.85 28.60
CA LYS A 37 -10.00 -44.80 29.24
C LYS A 37 -8.97 -44.19 28.27
N HIS A 38 -8.28 -45.03 27.49
CA HIS A 38 -7.33 -44.56 26.49
C HIS A 38 -8.01 -43.77 25.37
N LEU A 39 -9.21 -44.16 24.94
CA LEU A 39 -10.00 -43.44 23.94
C LEU A 39 -10.47 -42.08 24.47
N GLU A 40 -10.92 -41.99 25.73
CA GLU A 40 -11.28 -40.72 26.37
C GLU A 40 -10.06 -39.80 26.52
N GLU A 41 -8.91 -40.33 26.95
CA GLU A 41 -7.65 -39.59 27.05
C GLU A 41 -7.21 -39.07 25.66
N PHE A 42 -7.25 -39.92 24.64
CA PHE A 42 -6.91 -39.57 23.27
C PHE A 42 -7.85 -38.52 22.69
N LYS A 43 -9.17 -38.66 22.92
CA LYS A 43 -10.18 -37.68 22.51
C LYS A 43 -9.90 -36.32 23.14
N LYS A 44 -9.63 -36.29 24.45
CA LYS A 44 -9.28 -35.07 25.18
C LYS A 44 -8.01 -34.42 24.64
N GLN A 45 -6.98 -35.21 24.34
CA GLN A 45 -5.75 -34.72 23.71
C GLN A 45 -6.01 -34.13 22.32
N GLN A 46 -6.88 -34.76 21.52
CA GLN A 46 -7.23 -34.25 20.21
C GLN A 46 -8.07 -32.99 20.25
N GLU A 47 -9.04 -32.89 21.16
CA GLU A 47 -9.81 -31.66 21.39
C GLU A 47 -8.88 -30.50 21.79
N LEU A 48 -7.93 -30.76 22.71
CA LEU A 48 -6.95 -29.78 23.12
C LEU A 48 -6.07 -29.34 21.93
N LYS A 49 -5.53 -30.30 21.18
CA LYS A 49 -4.69 -30.03 20.01
C LYS A 49 -5.42 -29.24 18.93
N TYR A 50 -6.68 -29.61 18.66
CA TYR A 50 -7.52 -28.91 17.69
C TYR A 50 -7.75 -27.46 18.12
N LYS A 51 -8.08 -27.24 19.39
CA LYS A 51 -8.28 -25.90 19.95
C LYS A 51 -7.01 -25.05 19.87
N THR A 52 -5.88 -25.58 20.32
CA THR A 52 -4.59 -24.88 20.25
C THR A 52 -4.20 -24.52 18.82
N LEU A 53 -4.41 -25.42 17.86
CA LEU A 53 -4.11 -25.16 16.45
C LEU A 53 -5.03 -24.06 15.89
N ASN A 54 -6.32 -24.09 16.23
CA ASN A 54 -7.26 -23.06 15.79
C ASN A 54 -6.89 -21.68 16.36
N ASP A 55 -6.55 -21.61 17.65
CA ASP A 55 -6.11 -20.38 18.30
C ASP A 55 -4.82 -19.83 17.67
N GLU A 56 -3.88 -20.72 17.30
CA GLU A 56 -2.64 -20.33 16.61
C GLU A 56 -2.91 -19.78 15.21
N ILE A 57 -3.79 -20.42 14.43
CA ILE A 57 -4.22 -19.93 13.10
C ILE A 57 -4.87 -18.55 13.23
N GLU A 58 -5.80 -18.38 14.17
CA GLU A 58 -6.47 -17.10 14.42
C GLU A 58 -5.47 -16.00 14.84
N SER A 59 -4.44 -16.35 15.60
CA SER A 59 -3.39 -15.40 16.00
C SER A 59 -2.51 -14.94 14.82
N LEU A 60 -2.28 -15.81 13.83
CA LEU A 60 -1.42 -15.57 12.67
C LEU A 60 -2.13 -14.84 11.52
N LEU A 61 -3.45 -15.02 11.38
CA LEU A 61 -4.27 -14.42 10.32
C LEU A 61 -4.08 -12.89 10.16
N PRO A 62 -4.09 -12.08 11.23
CA PRO A 62 -3.88 -10.62 11.11
C PRO A 62 -2.50 -10.27 10.57
N GLY A 63 -1.44 -10.98 11.00
CA GLY A 63 -0.08 -10.76 10.54
C GLY A 63 0.10 -11.13 9.06
N ALA A 64 -0.46 -12.27 8.65
CA ALA A 64 -0.45 -12.69 7.24
C ALA A 64 -1.22 -11.71 6.34
N THR A 65 -2.38 -11.22 6.79
CA THR A 65 -3.18 -10.23 6.06
C THR A 65 -2.46 -8.88 5.93
N SER A 66 -1.84 -8.41 7.02
CA SER A 66 -1.01 -7.21 7.05
C SER A 66 0.17 -7.31 6.08
N ALA A 67 0.87 -8.45 6.05
CA ALA A 67 1.96 -8.70 5.09
C ALA A 67 1.47 -8.75 3.63
N GLY A 68 0.32 -9.38 3.38
CA GLY A 68 -0.31 -9.41 2.07
C GLY A 68 -0.68 -8.01 1.56
N LEU A 69 -1.33 -7.21 2.40
CA LEU A 69 -1.65 -5.81 2.10
C LEU A 69 -0.41 -4.96 1.87
N ALA A 70 0.63 -5.13 2.70
CA ALA A 70 1.90 -4.43 2.52
C ALA A 70 2.53 -4.72 1.16
N THR A 71 2.50 -5.97 0.71
CA THR A 71 3.00 -6.38 -0.60
C THR A 71 2.16 -5.77 -1.73
N ALA A 72 0.84 -5.83 -1.64
CA ALA A 72 -0.04 -5.22 -2.63
C ALA A 72 0.18 -3.70 -2.76
N TYR A 73 0.35 -2.99 -1.64
CA TYR A 73 0.65 -1.55 -1.66
C TYR A 73 2.07 -1.24 -2.17
N HIS A 74 3.02 -2.13 -1.92
CA HIS A 74 4.36 -2.03 -2.48
C HIS A 74 4.34 -2.10 -4.00
N ASP A 75 3.66 -3.10 -4.56
CA ASP A 75 3.54 -3.30 -6.01
C ASP A 75 2.83 -2.11 -6.67
N LEU A 76 1.77 -1.59 -6.04
CA LEU A 76 1.08 -0.39 -6.50
C LEU A 76 1.99 0.84 -6.48
N LYS A 77 2.74 1.06 -5.39
CA LYS A 77 3.73 2.15 -5.29
C LYS A 77 4.80 2.05 -6.38
N GLU A 78 5.30 0.85 -6.65
CA GLU A 78 6.32 0.60 -7.67
C GLU A 78 5.78 0.81 -9.09
N SER A 79 4.50 0.47 -9.33
CA SER A 79 3.84 0.69 -10.63
C SER A 79 3.84 2.17 -11.06
N PHE A 80 3.96 3.12 -10.12
CA PHE A 80 4.05 4.55 -10.43
C PHE A 80 5.46 5.05 -10.78
N ASN A 81 6.53 4.27 -10.52
CA ASN A 81 7.90 4.67 -10.88
C ASN A 81 8.02 4.97 -12.39
N THR A 82 7.57 4.04 -13.23
CA THR A 82 7.67 4.17 -14.69
C THR A 82 6.86 5.35 -15.24
N PRO A 83 5.56 5.55 -14.88
CA PRO A 83 4.82 6.75 -15.23
C PRO A 83 5.49 8.05 -14.79
N ILE A 84 5.96 8.13 -13.54
CA ILE A 84 6.64 9.32 -13.01
C ILE A 84 7.88 9.64 -13.84
N GLU A 85 8.70 8.63 -14.15
CA GLU A 85 9.91 8.80 -14.96
C GLU A 85 9.55 9.27 -16.38
N ASN A 86 8.55 8.63 -17.01
CA ASN A 86 8.10 8.99 -18.36
C ASN A 86 7.55 10.41 -18.44
N TYR A 87 6.69 10.81 -17.50
CA TYR A 87 6.16 12.18 -17.45
C TYR A 87 7.24 13.20 -17.07
N SER A 88 8.24 12.81 -16.28
CA SER A 88 9.41 13.66 -15.99
C SER A 88 10.24 13.90 -17.25
N LYS A 89 10.55 12.84 -18.01
CA LYS A 89 11.25 12.95 -19.31
C LYS A 89 10.46 13.83 -20.27
N LEU A 90 9.15 13.60 -20.39
CA LEU A 90 8.26 14.37 -21.25
C LEU A 90 8.18 15.85 -20.82
N PHE A 91 8.16 16.15 -19.52
CA PHE A 91 8.22 17.52 -19.01
C PHE A 91 9.53 18.22 -19.40
N TYR A 92 10.68 17.60 -19.13
CA TYR A 92 11.98 18.18 -19.47
C TYR A 92 12.20 18.30 -20.99
N SER A 93 11.70 17.35 -21.79
CA SER A 93 11.75 17.47 -23.25
C SER A 93 10.91 18.64 -23.75
N SER A 94 9.73 18.87 -23.14
CA SER A 94 8.85 19.99 -23.49
C SER A 94 9.49 21.34 -23.18
N ILE A 95 10.10 21.46 -22.00
CA ILE A 95 10.87 22.64 -21.62
C ILE A 95 12.03 22.86 -22.59
N SER A 96 12.76 21.80 -22.94
CA SER A 96 13.88 21.89 -23.89
C SER A 96 13.42 22.40 -25.25
N VAL A 97 12.26 21.95 -25.74
CA VAL A 97 11.66 22.47 -26.98
C VAL A 97 11.28 23.95 -26.85
N LEU A 98 10.68 24.38 -25.73
CA LEU A 98 10.37 25.81 -25.51
C LEU A 98 11.63 26.67 -25.51
N VAL A 99 12.70 26.21 -24.86
CA VAL A 99 14.00 26.91 -24.84
C VAL A 99 14.59 26.97 -26.26
N LEU A 100 14.54 25.89 -27.04
CA LEU A 100 14.99 25.88 -28.43
C LEU A 100 14.18 26.85 -29.31
N VAL A 101 12.84 26.88 -29.16
CA VAL A 101 11.97 27.81 -29.90
C VAL A 101 12.27 29.26 -29.52
N ALA A 102 12.52 29.54 -28.24
CA ALA A 102 12.93 30.85 -27.77
C ALA A 102 14.29 31.25 -28.35
N PHE A 103 15.27 30.34 -28.32
CA PHE A 103 16.60 30.57 -28.88
C PHE A 103 16.56 30.84 -30.39
N LEU A 104 15.84 30.02 -31.15
CA LEU A 104 15.62 30.21 -32.59
C LEU A 104 14.83 31.49 -32.93
N SER A 105 14.16 32.10 -31.96
CA SER A 105 13.46 33.39 -32.17
C SER A 105 14.39 34.60 -32.06
N ILE A 106 15.58 34.42 -31.48
CA ILE A 106 16.61 35.46 -31.34
C ILE A 106 17.56 35.46 -32.57
N THR A 107 17.66 34.34 -33.28
CA THR A 107 18.50 34.19 -34.47
C THR A 107 17.72 34.53 -35.74
N GLN A 108 18.15 35.53 -36.51
CA GLN A 108 17.45 36.02 -37.71
C GLN A 108 17.72 35.14 -38.95
N GLU A 109 18.96 34.66 -39.08
CA GLU A 109 19.39 33.69 -40.09
C GLU A 109 20.40 32.72 -39.47
N VAL A 110 20.22 31.42 -39.72
CA VAL A 110 21.16 30.37 -39.33
C VAL A 110 21.82 29.82 -40.60
N GLY A 111 23.06 30.25 -40.87
CA GLY A 111 23.91 29.65 -41.90
C GLY A 111 24.90 28.67 -41.28
N PHE A 112 25.33 27.65 -42.03
CA PHE A 112 26.19 26.55 -41.55
C PHE A 112 27.54 27.00 -40.92
N PHE A 113 27.98 28.25 -41.17
CA PHE A 113 29.23 28.83 -40.65
C PHE A 113 29.09 30.20 -39.98
N PHE A 114 27.88 30.80 -39.92
CA PHE A 114 27.68 32.13 -39.31
C PHE A 114 26.32 32.25 -38.63
N ILE A 115 26.32 32.76 -37.39
CA ILE A 115 25.11 33.11 -36.64
C ILE A 115 24.99 34.64 -36.66
N LYS A 116 23.99 35.18 -37.36
CA LYS A 116 23.61 36.60 -37.24
C LYS A 116 22.54 36.75 -36.16
N PHE A 117 22.90 37.41 -35.08
CA PHE A 117 21.97 37.76 -34.01
C PHE A 117 21.12 38.97 -34.43
N VAL A 118 19.83 38.93 -34.13
CA VAL A 118 18.95 40.10 -34.25
C VAL A 118 19.46 41.19 -33.31
N GLU A 119 19.64 42.40 -33.80
CA GLU A 119 19.72 43.58 -32.93
C GLU A 119 18.38 43.70 -32.18
N ILE A 120 18.38 43.35 -30.89
CA ILE A 120 17.20 43.37 -30.03
C ILE A 120 16.91 44.82 -29.61
N THR A 121 16.66 45.70 -30.57
CA THR A 121 16.35 47.11 -30.33
C THR A 121 14.86 47.36 -30.13
N ASP A 122 13.99 46.46 -30.59
CA ASP A 122 12.52 46.60 -30.51
C ASP A 122 11.82 45.41 -29.85
N LEU A 123 11.24 45.63 -28.68
CA LEU A 123 10.40 44.66 -27.97
C LEU A 123 9.16 44.24 -28.78
N SER A 124 8.66 45.13 -29.66
CA SER A 124 7.51 44.83 -30.53
C SER A 124 7.82 43.77 -31.61
N LYS A 125 9.07 43.74 -32.11
CA LYS A 125 9.52 42.74 -33.09
C LYS A 125 9.67 41.35 -32.46
N LEU A 126 10.11 41.28 -31.21
CA LEU A 126 10.11 40.02 -30.44
C LEU A 126 8.70 39.51 -30.20
N ALA A 127 7.78 40.37 -29.75
CA ALA A 127 6.38 39.98 -29.50
C ALA A 127 5.68 39.48 -30.78
N SER A 128 5.89 40.17 -31.91
CA SER A 128 5.36 39.75 -33.22
C SER A 128 5.92 38.38 -33.66
N SER A 129 7.21 38.12 -33.45
CA SER A 129 7.84 36.84 -33.80
C SER A 129 7.32 35.67 -32.97
N ILE A 130 7.03 35.91 -31.69
CA ILE A 130 6.39 34.94 -30.79
C ILE A 130 4.94 34.69 -31.18
N LEU A 131 4.20 35.74 -31.56
CA LEU A 131 2.81 35.65 -32.00
C LEU A 131 2.66 34.77 -33.25
N TYR A 132 3.60 34.86 -34.20
CA TYR A 132 3.60 34.02 -35.41
C TYR A 132 3.87 32.54 -35.09
N LYS A 133 4.55 32.25 -33.97
CA LYS A 133 4.89 30.90 -33.51
C LYS A 133 3.89 30.32 -32.51
N LEU A 134 2.82 31.06 -32.16
CA LEU A 134 1.74 30.59 -31.28
C LEU A 134 1.19 29.19 -31.64
N PRO A 135 0.98 28.84 -32.93
CA PRO A 135 0.47 27.51 -33.28
C PRO A 135 1.38 26.35 -32.83
N ILE A 136 2.67 26.62 -32.61
CA ILE A 136 3.65 25.65 -32.10
C ILE A 136 3.81 25.79 -30.58
N VAL A 137 3.91 27.02 -30.08
CA VAL A 137 4.13 27.30 -28.66
C VAL A 137 2.94 26.87 -27.80
N LEU A 138 1.70 27.06 -28.26
CA LEU A 138 0.50 26.69 -27.51
C LEU A 138 0.41 25.18 -27.22
N PRO A 139 0.53 24.28 -28.22
CA PRO A 139 0.57 22.83 -27.96
C PRO A 139 1.70 22.41 -27.02
N VAL A 140 2.89 23.01 -27.14
CA VAL A 140 4.04 22.66 -26.30
C VAL A 140 3.83 23.13 -24.86
N LEU A 141 3.27 24.32 -24.66
CA LEU A 141 2.89 24.81 -23.33
C LEU A 141 1.83 23.93 -22.70
N TRP A 142 0.79 23.57 -23.46
CA TRP A 142 -0.26 22.65 -22.98
C TRP A 142 0.35 21.30 -22.59
N LEU A 143 1.22 20.75 -23.42
CA LEU A 143 1.90 19.47 -23.18
C LEU A 143 2.81 19.56 -21.93
N THR A 144 3.50 20.68 -21.72
CA THR A 144 4.30 20.94 -20.50
C THR A 144 3.41 20.95 -19.24
N LEU A 145 2.29 21.66 -19.28
CA LEU A 145 1.33 21.73 -18.16
C LEU A 145 0.70 20.36 -17.89
N PHE A 146 0.30 19.65 -18.94
CA PHE A 146 -0.24 18.30 -18.86
C PHE A 146 0.77 17.33 -18.21
N ALA A 147 2.02 17.34 -18.68
CA ALA A 147 3.09 16.52 -18.11
C ALA A 147 3.34 16.83 -16.63
N SER A 148 3.39 18.13 -16.29
CA SER A 148 3.57 18.59 -14.92
C SER A 148 2.46 18.10 -14.00
N LYS A 149 1.20 18.27 -14.41
CA LYS A 149 0.04 17.84 -13.63
C LYS A 149 0.05 16.32 -13.44
N ARG A 150 0.24 15.57 -14.53
CA ARG A 150 0.20 14.11 -14.49
C ARG A 150 1.36 13.50 -13.69
N ARG A 151 2.54 14.13 -13.73
CA ARG A 151 3.68 13.80 -12.86
C ARG A 151 3.32 14.01 -11.39
N SER A 152 2.76 15.17 -11.04
CA SER A 152 2.36 15.49 -9.66
C SER A 152 1.32 14.50 -9.12
N GLU A 153 0.27 14.22 -9.91
CA GLU A 153 -0.75 13.21 -9.58
C GLU A 153 -0.12 11.84 -9.29
N SER A 154 0.79 11.39 -10.17
CA SER A 154 1.44 10.08 -10.02
C SER A 154 2.34 10.03 -8.78
N GLN A 155 3.09 11.10 -8.49
CA GLN A 155 3.92 11.21 -7.29
C GLN A 155 3.08 11.20 -6.00
N ARG A 156 1.93 11.87 -6.02
CA ARG A 156 1.00 11.88 -4.90
C ARG A 156 0.43 10.49 -4.64
N LEU A 157 -0.05 9.81 -5.67
CA LEU A 157 -0.56 8.44 -5.56
C LEU A 157 0.54 7.51 -5.01
N GLN A 158 1.76 7.63 -5.50
CA GLN A 158 2.90 6.88 -4.99
C GLN A 158 3.14 7.10 -3.49
N GLN A 159 3.10 8.35 -3.02
CA GLN A 159 3.27 8.68 -1.60
C GLN A 159 2.14 8.12 -0.74
N GLU A 160 0.91 8.16 -1.24
CA GLU A 160 -0.25 7.58 -0.55
C GLU A 160 -0.11 6.06 -0.40
N TYR A 161 0.29 5.35 -1.45
CA TYR A 161 0.56 3.91 -1.36
C TYR A 161 1.76 3.59 -0.48
N ALA A 162 2.81 4.40 -0.51
CA ALA A 162 3.96 4.24 0.39
C ALA A 162 3.54 4.39 1.87
N HIS A 163 2.65 5.34 2.17
CA HIS A 163 2.08 5.49 3.51
C HIS A 163 1.21 4.29 3.91
N LYS A 164 0.38 3.78 3.00
CA LYS A 164 -0.44 2.58 3.24
C LYS A 164 0.43 1.33 3.45
N GLU A 165 1.50 1.16 2.68
CA GLU A 165 2.50 0.10 2.85
C GLU A 165 3.17 0.18 4.23
N ALA A 166 3.61 1.37 4.65
CA ALA A 166 4.25 1.57 5.94
C ALA A 166 3.32 1.27 7.11
N LEU A 167 2.05 1.68 7.02
CA LEU A 167 1.03 1.33 8.00
C LEU A 167 0.75 -0.17 8.05
N ALA A 168 0.61 -0.81 6.89
CA ALA A 168 0.42 -2.25 6.81
C ALA A 168 1.59 -3.01 7.45
N LYS A 169 2.85 -2.63 7.14
CA LYS A 169 4.06 -3.26 7.72
C LYS A 169 4.19 -3.04 9.23
N SER A 170 3.81 -1.87 9.72
CA SER A 170 3.96 -1.50 11.14
C SER A 170 2.82 -2.01 12.03
N TYR A 171 1.68 -2.41 11.44
CA TYR A 171 0.50 -2.89 12.18
C TYR A 171 0.82 -3.97 13.22
N GLN A 172 1.56 -5.02 12.82
CA GLN A 172 1.87 -6.13 13.72
C GLN A 172 2.77 -5.70 14.89
N ASN A 173 3.74 -4.82 14.63
CA ASN A 173 4.61 -4.28 15.68
C ASN A 173 3.84 -3.42 16.67
N PHE A 174 2.89 -2.61 16.20
CA PHE A 174 2.06 -1.81 17.09
C PHE A 174 1.07 -2.66 17.89
N LYS A 175 0.45 -3.67 17.25
CA LYS A 175 -0.39 -4.65 17.96
C LYS A 175 0.37 -5.30 19.11
N MET A 176 1.57 -5.81 18.84
CA MET A 176 2.43 -6.45 19.84
C MET A 176 2.84 -5.48 20.97
N GLN A 177 3.13 -4.21 20.66
CA GLN A 177 3.45 -3.19 21.68
C GLN A 177 2.24 -2.86 22.57
N ILE A 178 1.03 -2.79 21.99
CA ILE A 178 -0.21 -2.55 22.74
C ILE A 178 -0.53 -3.74 23.65
N GLU A 179 -0.37 -4.96 23.15
CA GLU A 179 -0.55 -6.19 23.95
C GLU A 179 0.48 -6.29 25.08
N ALA A 180 1.73 -5.86 24.85
CA ALA A 180 2.80 -5.85 25.84
C ALA A 180 2.62 -4.80 26.96
N LEU A 181 1.79 -3.76 26.74
CA LEU A 181 1.51 -2.71 27.73
C LEU A 181 0.59 -3.17 28.88
N GLY A 182 0.14 -4.43 28.88
CA GLY A 182 -0.28 -5.13 30.11
C GLY A 182 -1.72 -4.92 30.58
N GLN A 183 -2.48 -4.04 29.95
CA GLN A 183 -3.94 -4.13 29.88
C GLN A 183 -4.30 -3.71 28.46
N SER A 184 -5.17 -4.46 27.79
CA SER A 184 -5.80 -4.05 26.54
C SER A 184 -6.46 -2.70 26.76
N ASP A 185 -5.71 -1.59 26.63
CA ASP A 185 -6.24 -0.24 26.68
C ASP A 185 -7.12 -0.15 25.43
N PRO A 186 -8.45 -0.41 25.58
CA PRO A 186 -9.29 -0.70 24.43
C PRO A 186 -9.34 0.52 23.53
N ASP A 187 -9.10 1.69 24.11
CA ASP A 187 -8.98 2.97 23.42
C ASP A 187 -7.73 3.06 22.54
N LEU A 188 -6.57 2.55 22.96
CA LEU A 188 -5.38 2.53 22.10
C LEU A 188 -5.55 1.56 20.93
N MET A 189 -6.09 0.37 21.19
CA MET A 189 -6.38 -0.62 20.16
C MET A 189 -7.44 -0.09 19.18
N LYS A 190 -8.50 0.55 19.68
CA LYS A 190 -9.54 1.19 18.89
C LYS A 190 -9.01 2.36 18.08
N LYS A 191 -8.07 3.15 18.62
CA LYS A 191 -7.41 4.26 17.92
C LYS A 191 -6.48 3.77 16.82
N LEU A 192 -5.78 2.67 17.06
CA LEU A 192 -4.97 1.98 16.04
C LEU A 192 -5.86 1.42 14.93
N LEU A 193 -6.95 0.73 15.29
CA LEU A 193 -7.92 0.19 14.33
C LEU A 193 -8.57 1.32 13.53
N SER A 194 -8.95 2.42 14.19
CA SER A 194 -9.49 3.62 13.54
C SER A 194 -8.48 4.24 12.59
N SER A 195 -7.21 4.36 12.97
CA SER A 195 -6.17 4.90 12.08
C SER A 195 -5.91 3.99 10.88
N ALA A 196 -5.94 2.67 11.07
CA ALA A 196 -5.81 1.70 9.99
C ALA A 196 -7.02 1.76 9.05
N ILE A 197 -8.23 1.81 9.60
CA ILE A 197 -9.49 1.97 8.85
C ILE A 197 -9.45 3.30 8.10
N ASP A 198 -9.07 4.41 8.72
CA ASP A 198 -8.98 5.72 8.08
C ASP A 198 -7.96 5.74 6.94
N ALA A 199 -6.82 5.06 7.11
CA ALA A 199 -5.80 4.96 6.07
C ALA A 199 -6.26 4.10 4.87
N VAL A 200 -7.00 3.03 5.12
CA VAL A 200 -7.58 2.18 4.06
C VAL A 200 -8.77 2.88 3.40
N SER A 201 -9.63 3.52 4.19
CA SER A 201 -10.88 4.20 3.81
C SER A 201 -10.63 5.50 3.05
N LYS A 202 -9.55 6.23 3.34
CA LYS A 202 -9.10 7.34 2.48
C LYS A 202 -8.79 6.81 1.09
N ASN A 203 -9.76 6.97 0.19
CA ASN A 203 -9.65 6.61 -1.20
C ASN A 203 -8.68 7.58 -1.89
N ALA A 204 -7.79 7.04 -2.71
CA ALA A 204 -6.84 7.83 -3.48
C ALA A 204 -7.54 8.80 -4.46
N SER A 205 -8.81 8.52 -4.81
CA SER A 205 -9.66 9.44 -5.58
C SER A 205 -10.14 10.63 -4.76
N ASP A 206 -10.31 10.50 -3.45
CA ASP A 206 -10.88 11.53 -2.57
C ASP A 206 -9.83 12.61 -2.21
N THR A 207 -8.56 12.18 -2.17
CA THR A 207 -7.41 13.09 -2.13
C THR A 207 -7.26 13.79 -3.48
N LEU A 208 -7.39 13.09 -4.61
CA LEU A 208 -7.33 13.66 -5.95
C LEU A 208 -8.45 14.68 -6.25
N ASP A 209 -9.68 14.41 -5.79
CA ASP A 209 -10.88 15.21 -6.08
C ASP A 209 -11.07 16.41 -5.15
N LYS A 210 -10.49 16.37 -3.94
CA LYS A 210 -10.33 17.59 -3.16
C LYS A 210 -9.42 18.54 -3.94
N LYS A 211 -10.06 19.55 -4.53
CA LYS A 211 -9.52 20.90 -4.84
C LYS A 211 -8.81 21.47 -3.60
N HIS A 212 -7.73 20.86 -3.18
CA HIS A 212 -6.70 21.58 -2.47
C HIS A 212 -6.07 22.44 -3.55
N GLY A 213 -6.20 23.74 -3.36
CA GLY A 213 -5.46 24.71 -4.13
C GLY A 213 -3.99 24.35 -3.99
N ASP A 214 -3.50 23.53 -4.92
CA ASP A 214 -2.22 23.80 -5.54
C ASP A 214 -2.35 25.24 -6.02
N LYS A 215 -2.03 26.18 -5.13
CA LYS A 215 -1.32 27.37 -5.55
C LYS A 215 0.00 26.85 -6.11
N SER A 216 -0.10 26.26 -7.30
CA SER A 216 1.03 25.95 -8.13
C SER A 216 1.84 27.25 -8.19
N PRO A 217 3.17 27.22 -8.10
CA PRO A 217 4.01 28.39 -8.29
C PRO A 217 3.66 29.17 -9.58
N MET A 218 2.92 28.54 -10.52
CA MET A 218 2.31 29.21 -11.66
C MET A 218 1.12 30.12 -11.34
N HIS A 219 0.24 29.83 -10.38
CA HIS A 219 -0.83 30.77 -10.00
C HIS A 219 -0.25 32.02 -9.34
N GLU A 220 0.72 31.86 -8.45
CA GLU A 220 1.41 32.99 -7.81
C GLU A 220 2.28 33.76 -8.81
N GLY A 221 2.91 33.06 -9.76
CA GLY A 221 3.67 33.66 -10.87
C GLY A 221 2.80 34.36 -11.92
N VAL A 222 1.62 33.81 -12.24
CA VAL A 222 0.66 34.42 -13.18
C VAL A 222 -0.04 35.61 -12.53
N ASP A 223 -0.44 35.54 -11.27
CA ASP A 223 -0.98 36.68 -10.54
C ASP A 223 0.10 37.77 -10.33
N GLY A 224 1.34 37.37 -10.07
CA GLY A 224 2.50 38.27 -10.03
C GLY A 224 2.78 38.94 -11.38
N PHE A 225 2.66 38.19 -12.49
CA PHE A 225 2.86 38.71 -13.84
C PHE A 225 1.71 39.63 -14.29
N LEU A 226 0.46 39.26 -14.02
CA LEU A 226 -0.73 40.07 -14.31
C LEU A 226 -0.71 41.37 -13.50
N SER A 227 -0.36 41.32 -12.22
CA SER A 227 -0.22 42.51 -11.39
C SER A 227 0.96 43.41 -11.81
N ALA A 228 2.05 42.83 -12.32
CA ALA A 228 3.15 43.60 -12.90
C ALA A 228 2.73 44.33 -14.19
N ILE A 229 2.00 43.65 -15.09
CA ILE A 229 1.43 44.26 -16.30
C ILE A 229 0.46 45.39 -15.97
N GLU A 230 -0.41 45.17 -14.99
CA GLU A 230 -1.41 46.15 -14.56
C GLU A 230 -0.76 47.39 -13.92
N ARG A 231 0.32 47.20 -13.15
CA ARG A 231 1.14 48.30 -12.62
C ARG A 231 1.84 49.10 -13.73
N THR A 232 2.39 48.44 -14.74
CA THR A 232 3.01 49.14 -15.88
C THR A 232 1.99 49.89 -16.74
N LYS A 233 0.79 49.35 -16.94
CA LYS A 233 -0.30 50.04 -17.66
C LYS A 233 -0.75 51.32 -16.94
N LYS A 234 -0.77 51.29 -15.60
CA LYS A 234 -1.16 52.41 -14.74
C LYS A 234 -0.07 53.48 -14.58
N ALA A 235 1.19 53.16 -14.90
CA ALA A 235 2.32 54.09 -14.88
C ALA A 235 2.54 54.82 -16.23
N VAL A 236 1.87 54.36 -17.30
CA VAL A 236 1.98 54.90 -18.67
C VAL A 236 0.70 55.65 -19.09
N THR A 237 -0.30 55.75 -18.20
CA THR A 237 -1.47 56.63 -18.33
C THR A 237 -1.35 57.75 -17.31
#